data_AF-A0A7W1MY04-F1
#
_entry.id   AF-A0A7W1MY04-F1
#
_cell.length_a   1.000
_cell.length_b   1.000
_cell.length_c   1.000
_cell.angle_alpha   90.00
_cell.angle_beta   90.00
_cell.angle_gamma   90.00
#
_symmetry.space_group_name_H-M   'P 1'
#
loop_
_entity.id
_entity.type
_entity.pdbx_description
1 polymer ?
#
loop_
_entity_poly.entity_id
_entity_poly.type
_entity_poly.pdbx_seq_one_letter_code
_entity_poly.pdbx_strand_id
1 'polypeptide(L)'
;GTGVVFNAPIVATGDGPFDVTTHENTHDRTLAIDTQKMTTDHLFIRGFSNGEPILYLSFESSDAFTAVVERSTFVPALTDAPFQNGGGEADSARASIFTFVNAKTGLVRDPGKTGAAAGDGRTQGLTHALKDGFPGRDAAVANPEVLDSFFRGADVSNIFDAFPTNDRRRDRREYSPLWDLQVGLYSDAAVAMGLNGLKTDANQVRRAAARGLVTSPGGEPLGSANVLINCPALGFLESSPRGPRTEVPGVEP
;
A
#
# COMPACT_ATOMS: atom_id res chain seq x y z
N GLY A 1 -3.63 13.09 -28.75
CA GLY A 1 -4.58 12.72 -27.69
C GLY A 1 -4.94 13.94 -26.87
N THR A 2 -5.93 13.84 -25.98
CA THR A 2 -6.15 14.85 -24.93
C THR A 2 -5.04 14.73 -23.88
N GLY A 3 -4.90 15.73 -22.99
CA GLY A 3 -4.05 15.64 -21.80
C GLY A 3 -4.68 14.86 -20.64
N VAL A 4 -5.73 14.06 -20.90
CA VAL A 4 -6.46 13.31 -19.89
C VAL A 4 -6.00 11.87 -19.90
N VAL A 5 -5.58 11.36 -18.74
CA VAL A 5 -5.26 9.95 -18.52
C VAL A 5 -6.43 9.31 -17.77
N PHE A 6 -6.93 8.20 -18.30
CA PHE A 6 -7.97 7.41 -17.66
C PHE A 6 -7.30 6.29 -16.87
N ASN A 7 -7.56 6.21 -15.57
CA ASN A 7 -7.13 5.07 -14.77
C ASN A 7 -8.18 3.96 -14.91
N ALA A 8 -7.87 2.94 -15.70
CA ALA A 8 -8.76 1.83 -16.02
C ALA A 8 -8.00 0.50 -15.93
N PRO A 9 -7.72 0.03 -14.70
CA PRO A 9 -6.98 -1.20 -14.49
C PRO A 9 -7.77 -2.41 -15.01
N ILE A 10 -7.05 -3.41 -15.51
CA ILE A 10 -7.61 -4.65 -16.04
C ILE A 10 -7.56 -5.71 -14.95
N VAL A 11 -8.71 -6.32 -14.65
CA VAL A 11 -8.81 -7.36 -13.60
C VAL A 11 -8.96 -8.78 -14.14
N ALA A 12 -9.19 -8.92 -15.45
CA ALA A 12 -9.23 -10.18 -16.18
C ALA A 12 -9.03 -9.95 -17.69
N THR A 13 -8.53 -10.96 -18.39
CA THR A 13 -8.30 -10.92 -19.84
C THR A 13 -8.89 -12.15 -20.55
N GLY A 14 -9.33 -11.97 -21.80
CA GLY A 14 -9.93 -13.02 -22.62
C GLY A 14 -11.46 -13.07 -22.54
N ASP A 15 -12.05 -14.12 -23.14
CA ASP A 15 -13.50 -14.28 -23.29
C ASP A 15 -14.14 -15.18 -22.20
N GLY A 16 -13.34 -15.60 -21.21
CA GLY A 16 -13.74 -16.53 -20.15
C GLY A 16 -13.61 -18.02 -20.55
N PRO A 17 -13.84 -18.95 -19.61
CA PRO A 17 -14.13 -18.70 -18.19
C PRO A 17 -12.95 -18.01 -17.49
N PHE A 18 -13.26 -17.11 -16.55
CA PHE A 18 -12.26 -16.40 -15.78
C PHE A 18 -11.80 -17.26 -14.61
N ASP A 19 -10.50 -17.54 -14.56
CA ASP A 19 -9.89 -18.38 -13.55
C ASP A 19 -9.55 -17.55 -12.31
N VAL A 20 -10.39 -17.65 -11.28
CA VAL A 20 -10.19 -17.06 -9.95
C VAL A 20 -9.62 -18.07 -8.94
N THR A 21 -9.16 -19.23 -9.43
CA THR A 21 -8.57 -20.31 -8.63
C THR A 21 -7.06 -20.33 -8.73
N THR A 22 -6.54 -20.16 -9.94
CA THR A 22 -5.09 -20.11 -10.22
C THR A 22 -4.65 -18.76 -10.80
N HIS A 23 -5.60 -17.86 -11.08
CA HIS A 23 -5.35 -16.52 -11.61
C HIS A 23 -4.52 -16.47 -12.90
N GLU A 24 -4.60 -17.49 -13.76
CA GLU A 24 -3.92 -17.50 -15.06
C GLU A 24 -4.37 -16.35 -15.99
N ASN A 25 -5.65 -15.95 -15.91
CA ASN A 25 -6.23 -14.89 -16.73
C ASN A 25 -7.01 -13.85 -15.91
N THR A 26 -6.84 -13.83 -14.59
CA THR A 26 -7.42 -12.84 -13.69
C THR A 26 -6.36 -12.22 -12.79
N HIS A 27 -6.66 -11.07 -12.22
CA HIS A 27 -5.85 -10.45 -11.19
C HIS A 27 -5.92 -11.29 -9.90
N ASP A 28 -4.80 -11.45 -9.19
CA ASP A 28 -4.68 -12.35 -8.01
C ASP A 28 -5.62 -11.96 -6.85
N ARG A 29 -5.96 -10.67 -6.75
CA ARG A 29 -7.00 -10.21 -5.79
C ARG A 29 -8.45 -10.31 -6.28
N THR A 30 -8.73 -10.88 -7.44
CA THR A 30 -10.10 -11.04 -7.99
C THR A 30 -10.68 -12.40 -7.59
N LEU A 31 -11.67 -12.40 -6.70
CA LEU A 31 -12.27 -13.62 -6.15
C LEU A 31 -13.49 -14.11 -6.94
N ALA A 32 -14.17 -13.22 -7.66
CA ALA A 32 -15.31 -13.57 -8.51
C ALA A 32 -15.53 -12.54 -9.62
N ILE A 33 -16.08 -12.99 -10.74
CA ILE A 33 -16.60 -12.14 -11.83
C ILE A 33 -17.95 -12.71 -12.26
N ASP A 34 -18.99 -11.87 -12.20
CA ASP A 34 -20.34 -12.18 -12.67
C ASP A 34 -20.70 -11.22 -13.81
N THR A 35 -20.61 -11.71 -15.05
CA THR A 35 -20.88 -10.93 -16.26
C THR A 35 -22.37 -10.71 -16.53
N GLN A 36 -23.27 -11.43 -15.85
CA GLN A 36 -24.70 -11.18 -15.95
C GLN A 36 -25.12 -10.05 -15.01
N LYS A 37 -24.55 -10.02 -13.79
CA LYS A 37 -24.78 -8.95 -12.82
C LYS A 37 -23.86 -7.75 -13.00
N MET A 38 -22.82 -7.88 -13.84
CA MET A 38 -21.79 -6.87 -14.05
C MET A 38 -21.05 -6.51 -12.75
N THR A 39 -20.67 -7.53 -11.98
CA THR A 39 -19.97 -7.37 -10.70
C THR A 39 -18.66 -8.14 -10.65
N THR A 40 -17.73 -7.66 -9.83
CA THR A 40 -16.51 -8.37 -9.48
C THR A 40 -16.26 -8.22 -7.98
N ASP A 41 -15.77 -9.30 -7.38
CA ASP A 41 -15.40 -9.33 -5.96
C ASP A 41 -13.88 -9.23 -5.86
N HIS A 42 -13.40 -8.24 -5.09
CA HIS A 42 -11.98 -8.04 -4.86
C HIS A 42 -11.61 -8.17 -3.39
N LEU A 43 -10.45 -8.75 -3.13
CA LEU A 43 -9.81 -8.72 -1.83
C LEU A 43 -9.21 -7.33 -1.58
N PHE A 44 -9.70 -6.63 -0.56
CA PHE A 44 -9.17 -5.31 -0.18
C PHE A 44 -7.89 -5.41 0.64
N ILE A 45 -7.07 -4.38 0.52
CA ILE A 45 -5.86 -4.19 1.30
C ILE A 45 -6.16 -3.19 2.40
N ARG A 46 -5.68 -3.48 3.62
CA ARG A 46 -5.69 -2.52 4.72
C ARG A 46 -4.41 -1.70 4.69
N GLY A 47 -4.54 -0.40 4.92
CA GLY A 47 -3.42 0.53 5.01
C GLY A 47 -3.74 1.66 5.97
N PHE A 48 -2.89 2.69 5.93
CA PHE A 48 -3.06 3.88 6.76
C PHE A 48 -2.88 5.16 5.97
N SER A 49 -3.62 6.20 6.35
CA SER A 49 -3.33 7.56 5.92
C SER A 49 -3.65 8.52 7.06
N ASN A 50 -2.75 9.46 7.34
CA ASN A 50 -2.97 10.49 8.36
C ASN A 50 -3.42 9.93 9.72
N GLY A 51 -2.90 8.76 10.09
CA GLY A 51 -3.21 8.07 11.34
C GLY A 51 -4.50 7.25 11.34
N GLU A 52 -5.29 7.27 10.28
CA GLU A 52 -6.55 6.54 10.14
C GLU A 52 -6.36 5.24 9.33
N PRO A 53 -7.05 4.15 9.69
CA PRO A 53 -7.12 2.95 8.86
C PRO A 53 -7.93 3.18 7.58
N ILE A 54 -7.38 2.77 6.45
CA ILE A 54 -8.00 2.88 5.12
C ILE A 54 -8.07 1.52 4.41
N LEU A 55 -8.93 1.45 3.40
CA LEU A 55 -8.99 0.37 2.43
C LEU A 55 -8.51 0.88 1.07
N TYR A 56 -7.74 0.06 0.37
CA TYR A 56 -7.29 0.32 -0.99
C TYR A 56 -7.19 -0.98 -1.80
N LEU A 57 -7.03 -0.85 -3.12
CA LEU A 57 -6.70 -1.95 -4.02
C LEU A 57 -5.38 -1.62 -4.71
N SER A 58 -4.57 -2.63 -4.99
CA SER A 58 -3.36 -2.52 -5.80
C SER A 58 -3.58 -3.33 -7.07
N PHE A 59 -3.47 -2.65 -8.22
CA PHE A 59 -3.77 -3.24 -9.54
C PHE A 59 -2.51 -3.48 -10.36
N GLU A 60 -1.60 -2.50 -10.42
CA GLU A 60 -0.37 -2.62 -11.18
C GLU A 60 0.86 -2.17 -10.37
N SER A 61 2.01 -2.79 -10.65
CA SER A 61 3.32 -2.39 -10.15
C SER A 61 4.36 -2.38 -11.26
N SER A 62 5.23 -1.38 -11.26
CA SER A 62 6.36 -1.29 -12.20
C SER A 62 7.53 -2.22 -11.85
N ASP A 63 7.51 -2.82 -10.67
CA ASP A 63 8.53 -3.74 -10.15
C ASP A 63 7.94 -5.11 -9.88
N ALA A 64 8.68 -6.17 -10.22
CA ALA A 64 8.20 -7.55 -10.15
C ALA A 64 8.08 -8.05 -8.70
N PHE A 65 9.01 -7.66 -7.81
CA PHE A 65 8.93 -8.06 -6.40
C PHE A 65 7.74 -7.39 -5.72
N THR A 66 7.58 -6.09 -5.96
CA THR A 66 6.43 -5.33 -5.49
C THR A 66 5.14 -5.89 -6.06
N ALA A 67 5.11 -6.28 -7.34
CA ALA A 67 3.94 -6.91 -7.95
C ALA A 67 3.51 -8.18 -7.20
N VAL A 68 4.47 -9.04 -6.82
CA VAL A 68 4.21 -10.26 -6.05
C VAL A 68 3.70 -9.96 -4.64
N VAL A 69 4.37 -9.06 -3.91
CA VAL A 69 4.00 -8.74 -2.52
C VAL A 69 2.66 -8.01 -2.45
N GLU A 70 2.43 -7.10 -3.40
CA GLU A 70 1.17 -6.38 -3.58
C GLU A 70 0.14 -7.19 -4.36
N ARG A 71 0.37 -8.45 -4.73
CA ARG A 71 -0.59 -9.27 -5.49
C ARG A 71 -1.24 -8.53 -6.66
N SER A 72 -0.41 -7.84 -7.43
CA SER A 72 -0.78 -6.94 -8.51
C SER A 72 -0.16 -7.37 -9.83
N THR A 73 -0.66 -6.84 -10.94
CA THR A 73 -0.11 -7.12 -12.26
C THR A 73 1.24 -6.39 -12.45
N PHE A 74 2.27 -7.13 -12.86
CA PHE A 74 3.55 -6.54 -13.22
C PHE A 74 3.46 -5.79 -14.55
N VAL A 75 3.64 -4.47 -14.52
CA VAL A 75 3.54 -3.56 -15.68
C VAL A 75 4.79 -2.69 -15.74
N PRO A 76 5.90 -3.17 -16.33
CA PRO A 76 7.17 -2.42 -16.36
C PRO A 76 7.07 -1.09 -17.11
N ALA A 77 6.17 -1.00 -18.09
CA ALA A 77 5.86 0.24 -18.82
C ALA A 77 5.37 1.38 -17.92
N LEU A 78 4.88 1.07 -16.70
CA LEU A 78 4.49 2.08 -15.72
C LEU A 78 5.67 2.97 -15.33
N THR A 79 6.91 2.46 -15.41
CA THR A 79 8.15 3.23 -15.17
C THR A 79 8.27 4.48 -16.04
N ASP A 80 7.66 4.47 -17.24
CA ASP A 80 7.70 5.57 -18.20
C ASP A 80 6.69 6.69 -17.88
N ALA A 81 5.88 6.54 -16.83
CA ALA A 81 5.06 7.64 -16.33
C ALA A 81 5.95 8.86 -16.01
N PRO A 82 5.49 10.12 -16.18
CA PRO A 82 6.33 11.30 -16.00
C PRO A 82 7.09 11.30 -14.66
N PHE A 83 8.43 11.39 -14.78
CA PHE A 83 9.57 11.39 -13.85
C PHE A 83 9.44 10.81 -12.42
N GLN A 84 10.45 10.01 -12.05
CA GLN A 84 10.67 9.46 -10.70
C GLN A 84 10.89 10.57 -9.66
N ASN A 85 10.54 10.32 -8.38
CA ASN A 85 10.64 11.28 -7.26
C ASN A 85 9.70 12.49 -7.31
N GLY A 86 8.63 12.45 -8.11
CA GLY A 86 7.69 13.56 -8.21
C GLY A 86 6.69 13.68 -7.05
N GLY A 87 6.77 12.87 -5.99
CA GLY A 87 5.73 12.79 -4.93
C GLY A 87 5.33 14.10 -4.24
N GLY A 88 6.13 15.16 -4.36
CA GLY A 88 5.84 16.51 -3.84
C GLY A 88 6.03 17.63 -4.85
N GLU A 89 6.22 17.30 -6.13
CA GLU A 89 6.43 18.28 -7.20
C GLU A 89 5.10 18.71 -7.82
N ALA A 90 4.93 20.01 -8.05
CA ALA A 90 3.65 20.59 -8.50
C ALA A 90 3.23 20.13 -9.92
N ASP A 91 4.17 19.57 -10.70
CA ASP A 91 3.99 19.04 -12.05
C ASP A 91 3.97 17.50 -12.10
N SER A 92 3.92 16.84 -10.94
CA SER A 92 3.86 15.38 -10.85
C SER A 92 2.47 14.89 -10.50
N ALA A 93 2.07 13.79 -11.17
CA ALA A 93 0.87 13.03 -10.84
C ALA A 93 1.19 11.86 -9.88
N ARG A 94 2.33 11.85 -9.20
CA ARG A 94 2.72 10.81 -8.25
C ARG A 94 2.53 11.31 -6.82
N ALA A 95 2.12 10.44 -5.91
CA ALA A 95 2.09 10.71 -4.47
C ALA A 95 2.96 9.69 -3.73
N SER A 96 3.49 10.04 -2.55
CA SER A 96 4.38 9.12 -1.81
C SER A 96 3.58 8.02 -1.07
N ILE A 97 4.04 6.78 -1.17
CA ILE A 97 3.57 5.67 -0.33
C ILE A 97 4.76 5.07 0.42
N PHE A 98 4.57 4.70 1.68
CA PHE A 98 5.66 4.22 2.53
C PHE A 98 5.42 2.78 2.96
N THR A 99 6.47 1.98 2.88
CA THR A 99 6.54 0.65 3.47
C THR A 99 7.83 0.49 4.26
N PHE A 100 7.99 -0.66 4.93
CA PHE A 100 9.20 -0.98 5.68
C PHE A 100 9.73 -2.37 5.36
N VAL A 101 11.05 -2.52 5.35
CA VAL A 101 11.67 -3.85 5.25
C VAL A 101 11.47 -4.63 6.55
N ASN A 102 11.87 -4.06 7.69
CA ASN A 102 12.09 -4.76 8.97
C ASN A 102 11.26 -4.19 10.15
N ALA A 103 10.05 -3.72 9.87
CA ALA A 103 9.08 -3.45 10.93
C ALA A 103 8.63 -4.76 11.61
N LYS A 104 7.95 -4.64 12.76
CA LYS A 104 7.44 -5.81 13.49
C LYS A 104 6.51 -6.67 12.62
N THR A 105 6.56 -7.99 12.83
CA THR A 105 5.78 -9.01 12.08
C THR A 105 4.88 -9.82 13.01
N GLY A 106 3.95 -10.59 12.45
CA GLY A 106 2.92 -11.36 13.18
C GLY A 106 1.48 -11.02 12.78
N LEU A 107 0.59 -11.98 12.98
CA LEU A 107 -0.82 -11.85 12.64
C LEU A 107 -1.65 -11.27 13.80
N VAL A 108 -2.67 -10.50 13.47
CA VAL A 108 -3.62 -9.96 14.46
C VAL A 108 -4.45 -11.12 15.04
N ARG A 109 -4.67 -11.08 16.36
CA ARG A 109 -5.44 -12.09 17.11
C ARG A 109 -6.95 -11.87 16.99
N ASP A 110 -7.38 -10.60 16.91
CA ASP A 110 -8.78 -10.18 16.83
C ASP A 110 -9.00 -9.32 15.56
N PRO A 111 -9.32 -9.95 14.42
CA PRO A 111 -9.40 -9.27 13.12
C PRO A 111 -10.57 -8.27 13.01
N GLY A 112 -11.55 -8.34 13.91
CA GLY A 112 -12.70 -7.41 13.95
C GLY A 112 -12.38 -6.05 14.57
N LYS A 113 -11.18 -5.87 15.14
CA LYS A 113 -10.71 -4.57 15.64
C LYS A 113 -9.80 -3.91 14.61
N THR A 114 -10.25 -2.79 14.07
CA THR A 114 -9.47 -1.96 13.15
C THR A 114 -8.67 -0.91 13.93
N GLY A 115 -7.49 -0.54 13.42
CA GLY A 115 -6.65 0.51 14.00
C GLY A 115 -5.77 0.13 15.20
N ALA A 116 -5.25 1.15 15.89
CA ALA A 116 -4.31 1.02 17.03
C ALA A 116 -4.89 0.25 18.24
N ALA A 117 -6.20 -0.02 18.23
CA ALA A 117 -6.96 -0.75 19.23
C ALA A 117 -6.90 -2.29 19.08
N ALA A 118 -6.31 -2.82 18.00
CA ALA A 118 -6.07 -4.26 17.80
C ALA A 118 -4.91 -4.81 18.69
N GLY A 119 -4.84 -4.36 19.95
CA GLY A 119 -3.69 -4.50 20.85
C GLY A 119 -2.92 -5.83 20.76
N ASP A 120 -1.59 -5.68 20.72
CA ASP A 120 -0.49 -6.67 20.84
C ASP A 120 0.27 -7.10 19.55
N GLY A 121 -0.32 -6.95 18.35
CA GLY A 121 0.25 -7.39 17.06
C GLY A 121 0.41 -6.28 16.01
N ARG A 122 1.12 -5.20 16.35
CA ARG A 122 1.34 -4.01 15.51
C ARG A 122 2.38 -4.25 14.41
N THR A 123 1.93 -4.81 13.29
CA THR A 123 2.80 -5.35 12.24
C THR A 123 2.56 -4.65 10.92
N GLN A 124 3.61 -4.56 10.10
CA GLN A 124 3.56 -3.92 8.79
C GLN A 124 4.84 -4.26 8.01
N GLY A 125 4.83 -3.96 6.73
CA GLY A 125 6.00 -4.01 5.87
C GLY A 125 6.26 -5.36 5.21
N LEU A 126 7.33 -5.39 4.44
CA LEU A 126 7.67 -6.47 3.53
C LEU A 126 7.96 -7.78 4.26
N THR A 127 8.74 -7.75 5.35
CA THR A 127 9.01 -8.99 6.12
C THR A 127 7.73 -9.56 6.74
N HIS A 128 6.79 -8.70 7.13
CA HIS A 128 5.48 -9.15 7.64
C HIS A 128 4.71 -9.86 6.52
N ALA A 129 4.53 -9.21 5.37
CA ALA A 129 3.82 -9.79 4.24
C ALA A 129 4.45 -11.10 3.73
N LEU A 130 5.79 -11.17 3.70
CA LEU A 130 6.51 -12.38 3.29
C LEU A 130 6.32 -13.55 4.27
N LYS A 131 6.34 -13.28 5.58
CA LYS A 131 6.22 -14.34 6.61
C LYS A 131 4.78 -14.80 6.81
N ASP A 132 3.86 -13.86 6.77
CA ASP A 132 2.51 -14.05 7.25
C ASP A 132 1.47 -14.09 6.12
N GLY A 133 1.76 -13.55 4.92
CA GLY A 133 0.80 -13.34 3.81
C GLY A 133 0.99 -14.23 2.56
N PHE A 134 1.92 -15.18 2.62
CA PHE A 134 2.10 -16.23 1.60
C PHE A 134 2.16 -15.73 0.14
N PRO A 135 2.97 -14.72 -0.22
CA PRO A 135 2.89 -14.08 -1.54
C PRO A 135 3.26 -14.99 -2.73
N GLY A 136 3.84 -16.17 -2.48
CA GLY A 136 4.09 -17.20 -3.51
C GLY A 136 2.92 -18.16 -3.74
N ARG A 137 1.73 -17.88 -3.17
CA ARG A 137 0.52 -18.69 -3.32
C ARG A 137 -0.66 -17.80 -3.70
N ASP A 138 -1.46 -18.24 -4.64
CA ASP A 138 -2.64 -17.54 -5.14
C ASP A 138 -3.64 -17.19 -4.03
N ALA A 139 -4.20 -15.97 -4.06
CA ALA A 139 -5.25 -15.54 -3.14
C ALA A 139 -6.62 -16.06 -3.59
N ALA A 140 -6.74 -17.38 -3.67
CA ALA A 140 -7.89 -18.08 -4.20
C ALA A 140 -8.71 -18.78 -3.11
N VAL A 141 -9.98 -19.09 -3.42
CA VAL A 141 -10.85 -19.92 -2.54
C VAL A 141 -10.25 -21.31 -2.29
N ALA A 142 -9.44 -21.82 -3.22
CA ALA A 142 -8.68 -23.07 -3.05
C ALA A 142 -7.55 -22.97 -2.00
N ASN A 143 -7.16 -21.76 -1.60
CA ASN A 143 -6.14 -21.45 -0.59
C ASN A 143 -6.76 -20.68 0.60
N PRO A 144 -7.71 -21.28 1.36
CA PRO A 144 -8.46 -20.58 2.40
C PRO A 144 -7.57 -20.00 3.52
N GLU A 145 -6.42 -20.59 3.79
CA GLU A 145 -5.43 -20.07 4.75
C GLU A 145 -4.74 -18.79 4.29
N VAL A 146 -4.60 -18.61 2.96
CA VAL A 146 -4.06 -17.37 2.38
C VAL A 146 -5.10 -16.27 2.57
N LEU A 147 -6.37 -16.54 2.29
CA LEU A 147 -7.47 -15.60 2.53
C LEU A 147 -7.62 -15.26 4.02
N ASP A 148 -7.59 -16.25 4.92
CA ASP A 148 -7.62 -16.04 6.38
C ASP A 148 -6.48 -15.13 6.85
N SER A 149 -5.27 -15.30 6.28
CA SER A 149 -4.13 -14.46 6.63
C SER A 149 -4.40 -12.98 6.37
N PHE A 150 -5.06 -12.64 5.27
CA PHE A 150 -5.42 -11.25 4.94
C PHE A 150 -6.49 -10.71 5.86
N PHE A 151 -7.49 -11.51 6.23
CA PHE A 151 -8.44 -11.14 7.28
C PHE A 151 -7.74 -10.89 8.62
N ARG A 152 -6.60 -11.53 8.86
CA ARG A 152 -5.76 -11.37 10.06
C ARG A 152 -4.62 -10.36 9.91
N GLY A 153 -4.59 -9.62 8.80
CA GLY A 153 -3.76 -8.44 8.62
C GLY A 153 -2.45 -8.66 7.87
N ALA A 154 -2.28 -9.81 7.22
CA ALA A 154 -1.02 -10.22 6.58
C ALA A 154 -0.58 -9.40 5.36
N ASP A 155 -1.32 -8.37 4.95
CA ASP A 155 -0.88 -7.43 3.92
C ASP A 155 0.24 -6.52 4.44
N VAL A 156 0.97 -5.91 3.51
CA VAL A 156 2.06 -4.96 3.79
C VAL A 156 1.65 -3.78 4.67
N SER A 157 0.37 -3.40 4.69
CA SER A 157 -0.15 -2.31 5.51
C SER A 157 0.58 -0.98 5.27
N ASN A 158 0.68 -0.59 3.99
CA ASN A 158 1.35 0.63 3.56
C ASN A 158 0.71 1.91 4.12
N ILE A 159 1.50 3.00 4.07
CA ILE A 159 1.11 4.32 4.56
C ILE A 159 1.05 5.30 3.40
N PHE A 160 -0.13 5.85 3.15
CA PHE A 160 -0.40 6.79 2.08
C PHE A 160 -0.15 8.22 2.58
N ASP A 161 0.62 8.99 1.82
CA ASP A 161 0.89 10.40 2.13
C ASP A 161 -0.32 11.31 1.90
N ALA A 162 -1.15 10.96 0.92
CA ALA A 162 -2.35 11.69 0.57
C ALA A 162 -3.57 10.75 0.61
N PHE A 163 -4.75 11.33 0.84
CA PHE A 163 -6.01 10.62 0.74
C PHE A 163 -7.05 11.55 0.14
N PRO A 164 -7.98 11.07 -0.72
CA PRO A 164 -8.94 11.93 -1.40
C PRO A 164 -10.06 12.38 -0.43
N THR A 165 -9.72 13.27 0.50
CA THR A 165 -10.67 13.86 1.46
C THR A 165 -11.26 15.18 0.93
N ASN A 166 -12.49 15.49 1.35
CA ASN A 166 -13.14 16.76 1.04
C ASN A 166 -12.77 17.88 2.03
N ASP A 167 -12.16 17.54 3.17
CA ASP A 167 -11.92 18.46 4.27
C ASP A 167 -10.77 19.43 3.99
N ARG A 168 -9.72 18.97 3.28
CA ARG A 168 -8.53 19.78 2.95
C ARG A 168 -8.32 19.85 1.44
N ARG A 169 -8.35 21.07 0.90
CA ARG A 169 -8.16 21.33 -0.54
C ARG A 169 -6.82 20.81 -1.06
N ARG A 170 -5.78 20.85 -0.23
CA ARG A 170 -4.43 20.35 -0.54
C ARG A 170 -4.48 18.83 -0.74
N ASP A 171 -4.88 18.08 0.29
CA ASP A 171 -4.96 16.61 0.27
C ASP A 171 -5.77 16.09 -0.93
N ARG A 172 -6.89 16.76 -1.27
CA ARG A 172 -7.69 16.45 -2.46
C ARG A 172 -6.94 16.61 -3.78
N ARG A 173 -6.06 17.60 -3.88
CA ARG A 173 -5.29 17.91 -5.09
C ARG A 173 -4.00 17.10 -5.20
N GLU A 174 -3.49 16.61 -4.07
CA GLU A 174 -2.28 15.80 -4.01
C GLU A 174 -2.55 14.31 -4.15
N TYR A 175 -3.78 13.85 -3.88
CA TYR A 175 -4.12 12.46 -4.12
C TYR A 175 -3.92 12.08 -5.58
N SER A 176 -3.13 11.02 -5.77
CA SER A 176 -3.04 10.27 -7.01
C SER A 176 -3.13 8.79 -6.69
N PRO A 177 -3.82 7.99 -7.53
CA PRO A 177 -3.75 6.54 -7.43
C PRO A 177 -2.38 5.99 -7.87
N LEU A 178 -1.52 6.81 -8.49
CA LEU A 178 -0.16 6.44 -8.87
C LEU A 178 0.82 6.82 -7.76
N TRP A 179 1.33 5.81 -7.06
CA TRP A 179 2.17 5.98 -5.89
C TRP A 179 3.64 5.72 -6.17
N ASP A 180 4.49 6.61 -5.66
CA ASP A 180 5.94 6.47 -5.64
C ASP A 180 6.38 5.82 -4.33
N LEU A 181 6.86 4.58 -4.40
CA LEU A 181 7.17 3.76 -3.24
C LEU A 181 8.46 4.23 -2.57
N GLN A 182 8.36 4.53 -1.28
CA GLN A 182 9.49 4.75 -0.38
C GLN A 182 9.63 3.54 0.55
N VAL A 183 10.79 2.89 0.52
CA VAL A 183 11.07 1.71 1.32
C VAL A 183 11.96 2.09 2.50
N GLY A 184 11.44 2.00 3.72
CA GLY A 184 12.20 2.29 4.93
C GLY A 184 12.85 1.04 5.55
N LEU A 185 14.11 1.15 5.94
CA LEU A 185 14.84 0.19 6.75
C LEU A 185 15.15 0.83 8.11
N TYR A 186 14.63 0.25 9.19
CA TYR A 186 15.02 0.66 10.54
C TYR A 186 16.46 0.23 10.83
N SER A 187 17.23 1.12 11.48
CA SER A 187 18.58 0.78 11.92
C SER A 187 18.58 -0.31 13.01
N ASP A 188 19.67 -1.05 13.13
CA ASP A 188 19.82 -2.09 14.15
C ASP A 188 19.60 -1.55 15.57
N ALA A 189 20.08 -0.32 15.84
CA ALA A 189 19.84 0.36 17.10
C ALA A 189 18.35 0.64 17.33
N ALA A 190 17.62 1.11 16.31
CA ALA A 190 16.18 1.35 16.41
C ALA A 190 15.40 0.05 16.63
N VAL A 191 15.82 -1.05 15.99
CA VAL A 191 15.24 -2.39 16.20
C VAL A 191 15.52 -2.89 17.61
N ALA A 192 16.77 -2.81 18.08
CA ALA A 192 17.16 -3.23 19.44
C ALA A 192 16.41 -2.47 20.53
N MET A 193 16.10 -1.19 20.28
CA MET A 193 15.28 -0.35 21.17
C MET A 193 13.77 -0.53 20.99
N GLY A 194 13.32 -1.38 20.05
CA GLY A 194 11.92 -1.65 19.80
C GLY A 194 11.14 -0.50 19.13
N LEU A 195 11.83 0.42 18.47
CA LEU A 195 11.26 1.60 17.80
C LEU A 195 10.65 1.30 16.41
N ASN A 196 10.87 0.09 15.89
CA ASN A 196 10.38 -0.43 14.61
C ASN A 196 8.90 -0.89 14.63
N GLY A 197 8.08 -0.30 15.49
CA GLY A 197 6.64 -0.59 15.54
C GLY A 197 5.84 0.10 14.42
N LEU A 198 4.55 -0.24 14.33
CA LEU A 198 3.58 0.32 13.39
C LEU A 198 3.68 1.86 13.28
N LYS A 199 3.59 2.34 12.04
CA LYS A 199 3.46 3.75 11.68
C LYS A 199 2.19 3.89 10.86
N THR A 200 1.42 4.93 11.10
CA THR A 200 0.09 5.10 10.47
C THR A 200 -0.03 6.43 9.74
N ASP A 201 1.05 7.20 9.70
CA ASP A 201 1.08 8.58 9.23
C ASP A 201 2.45 8.84 8.58
N ALA A 202 2.45 9.36 7.35
CA ALA A 202 3.67 9.57 6.57
C ALA A 202 4.67 10.49 7.29
N ASN A 203 4.17 11.47 8.06
CA ASN A 203 5.00 12.37 8.84
C ASN A 203 5.61 11.74 10.09
N GLN A 204 5.13 10.58 10.54
CA GLN A 204 5.86 9.74 11.51
C GLN A 204 7.07 9.09 10.84
N VAL A 205 6.93 8.63 9.60
CA VAL A 205 8.01 8.02 8.81
C VAL A 205 9.11 9.05 8.53
N ARG A 206 8.73 10.23 8.01
CA ARG A 206 9.68 11.34 7.75
C ARG A 206 10.44 11.78 8.99
N ARG A 207 9.79 11.86 10.15
CA ARG A 207 10.47 12.16 11.42
C ARG A 207 11.44 11.07 11.86
N ALA A 208 11.08 9.81 11.66
CA ALA A 208 11.98 8.71 11.97
C ALA A 208 13.23 8.78 11.06
N ALA A 209 13.05 9.10 9.78
CA ALA A 209 14.15 9.32 8.85
C ALA A 209 15.01 10.54 9.23
N ALA A 210 14.40 11.68 9.56
CA ALA A 210 15.12 12.88 10.01
C ALA A 210 15.94 12.67 11.30
N ARG A 211 15.58 11.67 12.11
CA ARG A 211 16.31 11.25 13.32
C ARG A 211 17.33 10.15 13.07
N GLY A 212 17.52 9.71 11.82
CA GLY A 212 18.41 8.60 11.46
C GLY A 212 17.93 7.23 11.94
N LEU A 213 16.65 7.09 12.31
CA LEU A 213 16.08 5.81 12.75
C LEU A 213 15.68 4.92 11.57
N VAL A 214 15.38 5.54 10.42
CA VAL A 214 14.96 4.89 9.18
C VAL A 214 15.78 5.46 8.03
N THR A 215 16.25 4.59 7.14
CA THR A 215 16.97 4.94 5.91
C THR A 215 16.37 4.17 4.74
N SER A 216 16.75 4.51 3.50
CA SER A 216 16.54 3.59 2.38
C SER A 216 17.42 2.34 2.57
N PRO A 217 17.05 1.16 2.04
CA PRO A 217 17.96 0.02 1.99
C PRO A 217 19.31 0.43 1.40
N GLY A 218 20.40 0.07 2.08
CA GLY A 218 21.75 0.54 1.74
C GLY A 218 22.24 1.74 2.56
N GLY A 219 21.39 2.36 3.38
CA GLY A 219 21.79 3.38 4.35
C GLY A 219 21.68 4.83 3.87
N GLU A 220 21.31 5.05 2.61
CA GLU A 220 21.03 6.38 2.07
C GLU A 220 19.81 7.03 2.73
N PRO A 221 19.68 8.37 2.70
CA PRO A 221 18.46 9.04 3.13
C PRO A 221 17.20 8.39 2.54
N LEU A 222 16.12 8.37 3.32
CA LEU A 222 14.85 7.81 2.85
C LEU A 222 14.37 8.58 1.61
N GLY A 223 14.07 7.86 0.54
CA GLY A 223 13.60 8.43 -0.73
C GLY A 223 12.86 7.39 -1.57
N SER A 224 12.54 7.75 -2.82
CA SER A 224 11.93 6.81 -3.77
C SER A 224 12.81 5.58 -4.01
N ALA A 225 12.17 4.42 -4.09
CA ALA A 225 12.76 3.19 -4.56
C ALA A 225 12.71 3.06 -6.11
N ASN A 226 12.24 4.10 -6.82
CA ASN A 226 11.95 4.11 -8.24
C ASN A 226 10.93 3.03 -8.66
N VAL A 227 10.01 2.71 -7.75
CA VAL A 227 8.93 1.75 -7.97
C VAL A 227 7.60 2.50 -7.93
N LEU A 228 6.78 2.24 -8.94
CA LEU A 228 5.44 2.79 -9.06
C LEU A 228 4.39 1.73 -8.79
N ILE A 229 3.36 2.11 -8.05
CA ILE A 229 2.21 1.26 -7.74
C ILE A 229 0.95 2.04 -8.11
N ASN A 230 0.10 1.48 -8.98
CA ASN A 230 -1.24 2.01 -9.18
C ASN A 230 -2.19 1.36 -8.18
N CYS A 231 -2.45 2.07 -7.07
CA CYS A 231 -3.26 1.56 -5.99
C CYS A 231 -4.26 2.60 -5.44
N PRO A 232 -5.49 2.67 -6.01
CA PRO A 232 -6.47 3.65 -5.58
C PRO A 232 -6.98 3.39 -4.15
N ALA A 233 -7.10 4.45 -3.37
CA ALA A 233 -7.78 4.41 -2.08
C ALA A 233 -9.29 4.26 -2.31
N LEU A 234 -9.93 3.34 -1.56
CA LEU A 234 -11.36 3.06 -1.67
C LEU A 234 -12.18 3.77 -0.60
N GLY A 235 -11.66 3.82 0.63
CA GLY A 235 -12.40 4.34 1.76
C GLY A 235 -11.65 4.23 3.08
N PHE A 236 -12.33 4.59 4.16
CA PHE A 236 -11.84 4.49 5.54
C PHE A 236 -12.80 3.66 6.38
N LEU A 237 -12.30 3.09 7.48
CA LEU A 237 -13.07 2.13 8.28
C LEU A 237 -13.85 2.80 9.41
N GLU A 238 -13.23 3.76 10.11
CA GLU A 238 -13.83 4.40 11.30
C GLU A 238 -13.99 5.91 11.09
N SER A 239 -12.87 6.59 10.83
CA SER A 239 -12.80 8.05 10.67
C SER A 239 -12.10 8.43 9.38
N SER A 240 -12.56 9.53 8.77
CA SER A 240 -11.93 10.08 7.57
C SER A 240 -10.55 10.66 7.89
N PRO A 241 -9.52 10.40 7.06
CA PRO A 241 -8.24 11.12 7.10
C PRO A 241 -8.46 12.64 6.95
N ARG A 242 -8.13 13.43 7.97
CA ARG A 242 -8.31 14.90 7.98
C ARG A 242 -6.99 15.69 7.81
N GLY A 243 -5.92 15.02 7.41
CA GLY A 243 -4.57 15.57 7.35
C GLY A 243 -3.67 15.05 8.48
N PRO A 244 -2.36 15.31 8.39
CA PRO A 244 -1.37 14.61 9.22
C PRO A 244 -1.62 14.80 10.71
N ARG A 245 -1.62 13.71 11.48
CA ARG A 245 -1.69 13.79 12.95
C ARG A 245 -0.40 14.31 13.56
N THR A 246 0.67 14.26 12.78
CA THR A 246 2.01 14.59 13.21
C THR A 246 2.56 15.65 12.25
N GLU A 247 2.84 16.87 12.70
CA GLU A 247 3.39 17.94 11.85
C GLU A 247 4.92 17.89 11.77
N VAL A 248 5.54 17.97 10.60
CA VAL A 248 7.01 18.04 10.51
C VAL A 248 7.45 19.50 10.54
N PRO A 249 8.29 19.95 11.51
CA PRO A 249 8.75 21.33 11.54
C PRO A 249 9.47 21.72 10.24
N GLY A 250 9.09 22.86 9.64
CA GLY A 250 9.73 23.39 8.44
C GLY A 250 9.32 22.74 7.12
N VAL A 251 8.41 21.76 7.14
CA VAL A 251 7.67 21.30 5.95
C VAL A 251 6.32 21.98 6.04
N GLU A 252 6.08 23.01 5.21
CA GLU A 252 4.79 23.70 5.20
C GLU A 252 3.64 22.71 4.90
N PRO A 253 2.48 22.89 5.55
CA PRO A 253 1.36 21.97 5.49
C PRO A 253 0.57 22.00 4.19
#